data_AF-A0A8T5LZC8-F1
#
_entry.id   AF-A0A8T5LZC8-F1
#
_cell.length_a   1.000
_cell.length_b   1.000
_cell.length_c   1.000
_cell.angle_alpha   90.00
_cell.angle_beta   90.00
_cell.angle_gamma   90.00
#
_symmetry.space_group_name_H-M   'P 1'
#
loop_
_entity.id
_entity.type
_entity.pdbx_description
1 polymer ?
#
loop_
_entity_poly.entity_id
_entity_poly.type
_entity_poly.pdbx_seq_one_letter_code
_entity_poly.pdbx_strand_id
1 'polypeptide(L)'
;MEEPKPVREPNARKILEIIAEKFETLPFAERQLAKETTLSDFQRKVGLRELTRNKILHPYPFLQEQKEAVVSQAEKTVIVDGEEIIIINQ
;
A
#
# COMPACT_ATOMS: atom_id res chain seq x y z
N MET A 1 4.79 -17.94 -0.46
CA MET A 1 4.09 -16.93 0.37
C MET A 1 3.94 -17.54 1.76
N GLU A 2 4.28 -16.81 2.81
CA GLU A 2 3.87 -17.23 4.16
C GLU A 2 2.34 -17.34 4.20
N GLU A 3 1.82 -18.29 4.97
CA GLU A 3 0.38 -18.42 5.14
C GLU A 3 -0.20 -17.11 5.70
N PRO A 4 -1.28 -16.57 5.12
CA PRO A 4 -1.86 -15.34 5.60
C PRO A 4 -2.32 -15.52 7.04
N LYS A 5 -1.90 -14.61 7.92
CA LYS A 5 -2.32 -14.60 9.32
C LYS A 5 -3.85 -14.65 9.39
N PRO A 6 -4.44 -15.47 10.29
CA PRO A 6 -5.88 -15.62 10.36
C PRO A 6 -6.55 -14.32 10.80
N VAL A 7 -7.37 -13.74 9.91
CA VAL A 7 -8.21 -12.58 10.21
C VAL A 7 -9.62 -13.06 10.53
N ARG A 8 -10.13 -12.73 11.71
CA ARG A 8 -11.47 -13.17 12.16
C ARG A 8 -12.57 -12.17 11.83
N GLU A 9 -12.25 -10.88 11.79
CA GLU A 9 -13.25 -9.86 11.49
C GLU A 9 -13.66 -9.92 10.00
N PRO A 10 -14.96 -9.98 9.69
CA PRO A 10 -15.42 -10.21 8.31
C PRO A 10 -15.02 -9.13 7.31
N ASN A 11 -15.08 -7.85 7.68
CA ASN A 11 -14.75 -6.76 6.77
C ASN A 11 -13.25 -6.71 6.48
N ALA A 12 -12.40 -6.91 7.49
CA ALA A 12 -10.96 -7.00 7.40
C ALA A 12 -10.54 -8.19 6.52
N ARG A 13 -11.21 -9.33 6.65
CA ARG A 13 -10.98 -10.48 5.77
C ARG A 13 -11.34 -10.16 4.32
N LYS A 14 -12.51 -9.58 4.07
CA LYS A 14 -12.94 -9.16 2.73
C LYS A 14 -11.96 -8.16 2.11
N ILE A 15 -11.45 -7.20 2.90
CA ILE A 15 -10.43 -6.24 2.46
C ILE A 15 -9.13 -6.96 2.10
N LEU A 16 -8.68 -7.90 2.94
CA LEU A 16 -7.46 -8.67 2.70
C LEU A 16 -7.54 -9.52 1.42
N GLU A 17 -8.70 -10.13 1.14
CA GLU A 17 -8.95 -10.87 -0.09
C GLU A 17 -8.84 -9.97 -1.33
N ILE A 18 -9.49 -8.81 -1.31
CA ILE A 18 -9.39 -7.82 -2.40
C ILE A 18 -7.94 -7.37 -2.61
N ILE A 19 -7.20 -7.12 -1.52
CA ILE A 19 -5.81 -6.70 -1.61
C ILE A 19 -4.95 -7.80 -2.24
N ALA A 20 -5.11 -9.04 -1.79
CA ALA A 20 -4.36 -10.17 -2.31
C ALA A 20 -4.62 -10.42 -3.80
N GLU A 21 -5.87 -10.21 -4.26
CA GLU A 21 -6.24 -10.40 -5.66
C GLU A 21 -5.80 -9.23 -6.57
N LYS A 22 -5.93 -7.98 -6.10
CA LYS A 22 -5.76 -6.79 -6.97
C LYS A 22 -4.40 -6.10 -6.87
N PHE A 23 -3.75 -6.19 -5.72
CA PHE A 23 -2.53 -5.42 -5.43
C PHE A 23 -1.34 -6.31 -5.08
N GLU A 24 -1.60 -7.57 -4.68
CA GLU A 24 -0.57 -8.52 -4.26
C GLU A 24 0.34 -7.93 -3.16
N THR A 25 1.62 -7.70 -3.46
CA THR A 25 2.61 -7.11 -2.56
C THR A 25 2.90 -5.64 -2.88
N LEU A 26 2.26 -5.08 -3.91
CA LEU A 26 2.47 -3.70 -4.32
C LEU A 26 1.70 -2.74 -3.41
N PRO A 27 2.22 -1.51 -3.22
CA PRO A 27 1.53 -0.49 -2.44
C PRO A 27 0.21 -0.10 -3.10
N PHE A 28 -0.81 0.13 -2.27
CA PHE A 28 -2.13 0.57 -2.71
C PHE A 28 -2.64 1.71 -1.82
N ALA A 29 -3.61 2.46 -2.33
CA ALA A 29 -4.28 3.53 -1.59
C ALA A 29 -5.69 3.14 -1.17
N GLU A 30 -6.17 3.67 -0.03
CA GLU A 30 -7.56 3.46 0.44
C GLU A 30 -8.60 3.85 -0.62
N ARG A 31 -8.32 4.88 -1.44
CA ARG A 31 -9.21 5.30 -2.54
C ARG A 31 -9.35 4.24 -3.65
N GLN A 32 -8.33 3.42 -3.88
CA GLN A 32 -8.40 2.33 -4.86
C GLN A 32 -9.25 1.21 -4.27
N LEU A 33 -8.98 0.83 -3.01
CA LEU A 33 -9.79 -0.14 -2.29
C LEU A 33 -11.27 0.25 -2.26
N ALA A 34 -11.60 1.53 -2.06
CA ALA A 34 -12.96 2.04 -2.06
C ALA A 34 -13.72 1.82 -3.39
N LYS A 35 -13.01 1.71 -4.52
CA LYS A 35 -13.62 1.42 -5.84
C LYS A 35 -13.90 -0.07 -6.02
N GLU A 36 -13.17 -0.92 -5.31
CA GLU A 36 -13.23 -2.39 -5.42
C GLU A 36 -14.16 -3.03 -4.37
N THR A 37 -14.81 -2.24 -3.51
CA THR A 37 -15.61 -2.77 -2.41
C THR A 37 -16.88 -2.00 -2.16
N THR A 38 -17.91 -2.70 -1.69
CA THR A 38 -19.19 -2.15 -1.27
C THR A 38 -19.20 -1.71 0.20
N LEU A 39 -18.08 -1.87 0.92
CA LEU A 39 -17.95 -1.47 2.31
C LEU A 39 -18.02 0.06 2.45
N SER A 40 -18.77 0.54 3.45
CA SER A 40 -18.78 1.95 3.83
C SER A 40 -17.40 2.42 4.30
N ASP A 41 -17.17 3.74 4.27
CA ASP A 41 -15.93 4.36 4.74
C ASP A 41 -15.57 3.95 6.17
N PHE A 42 -16.55 3.90 7.06
CA PHE A 42 -16.35 3.47 8.44
C PHE A 42 -15.87 2.01 8.53
N GLN A 43 -16.55 1.11 7.82
CA GLN A 43 -16.18 -0.31 7.78
C GLN A 43 -14.78 -0.52 7.19
N ARG A 44 -14.42 0.20 6.12
CA ARG A 44 -13.07 0.14 5.55
C ARG A 44 -12.02 0.59 6.55
N LYS A 45 -12.23 1.72 7.23
CA LYS A 45 -11.29 2.23 8.24
C LYS A 45 -11.11 1.27 9.42
N VAL A 46 -12.18 0.66 9.90
CA VAL A 46 -12.12 -0.33 10.98
C VAL A 46 -11.33 -1.56 10.52
N GLY A 47 -11.64 -2.09 9.34
CA GLY A 47 -10.94 -3.27 8.80
C GLY A 47 -9.46 -3.01 8.52
N LEU A 48 -9.12 -1.89 7.88
CA LEU A 48 -7.72 -1.49 7.65
C LEU A 48 -6.96 -1.32 8.97
N ARG A 49 -7.58 -0.68 9.98
CA ARG A 49 -6.97 -0.53 11.32
C ARG A 49 -6.69 -1.87 11.97
N GLU A 50 -7.58 -2.84 11.86
CA GLU A 50 -7.35 -4.18 12.38
C GLU A 50 -6.17 -4.87 11.68
N LEU A 51 -6.13 -4.84 10.35
CA LEU A 51 -5.05 -5.45 9.56
C LEU A 51 -3.69 -4.80 9.89
N THR A 52 -3.64 -3.48 10.04
CA THR A 52 -2.42 -2.78 10.46
C THR A 52 -2.02 -3.13 11.89
N ARG A 53 -2.97 -3.17 12.84
CA ARG A 53 -2.68 -3.55 14.24
C ARG A 53 -2.10 -4.96 14.36
N ASN A 54 -2.57 -5.88 13.51
CA ASN A 54 -2.08 -7.26 13.44
C ASN A 54 -0.77 -7.43 12.62
N LYS A 55 -0.18 -6.32 12.14
CA LYS A 55 1.03 -6.32 11.29
C LYS A 55 0.85 -7.21 10.06
N ILE A 56 -0.33 -7.14 9.45
CA ILE A 56 -0.63 -7.72 8.14
C ILE A 56 -0.39 -6.67 7.07
N LEU A 57 -0.82 -5.43 7.34
CA LEU A 57 -0.55 -4.28 6.48
C LEU A 57 0.40 -3.29 7.17
N HIS A 58 1.25 -2.67 6.36
CA HIS A 58 2.17 -1.63 6.79
C HIS A 58 1.71 -0.27 6.24
N PRO A 59 1.39 0.71 7.10
CA PRO A 59 0.98 2.03 6.65
C PRO A 59 2.19 2.83 6.19
N TYR A 60 2.05 3.53 5.07
CA TYR A 60 3.00 4.53 4.60
C TYR A 60 2.36 5.91 4.74
N PRO A 61 2.56 6.60 5.89
CA PRO A 61 1.98 7.92 6.10
C PRO A 61 2.66 8.96 5.19
N PHE A 62 2.04 10.13 5.10
CA PHE A 62 2.67 11.27 4.44
C PHE A 62 3.99 11.62 5.15
N LEU A 63 5.03 11.89 4.36
CA LEU A 63 6.32 12.38 4.85
C LEU A 63 6.33 13.90 4.72
N GLN A 64 6.28 14.59 5.85
CA GLN A 64 6.24 16.05 5.88
C GLN A 64 7.59 16.60 6.34
N GLU A 65 8.14 17.54 5.58
CA GLU A 65 9.33 18.32 5.97
C GLU A 65 8.97 19.32 7.09
N GLN A 66 9.98 19.94 7.70
CA GLN A 66 9.78 21.01 8.66
C GLN A 66 8.82 22.10 8.14
N LYS A 67 8.13 22.75 9.07
CA LYS A 67 7.12 23.75 8.76
C LYS A 67 7.72 24.83 7.85
N GLU A 68 7.00 25.17 6.78
CA GLU A 68 7.36 26.19 5.77
C GLU A 68 8.57 25.86 4.87
N ALA A 69 9.15 24.66 4.98
CA ALA A 69 10.18 24.21 4.06
C ALA A 69 9.59 23.72 2.72
N VAL A 70 10.30 24.01 1.63
CA VAL A 70 9.95 23.56 0.27
C VAL A 70 10.68 22.26 -0.02
N VAL A 71 9.98 21.31 -0.65
CA VAL A 71 10.53 20.02 -1.10
C VAL A 71 10.51 19.96 -2.62
N SER A 72 11.61 19.53 -3.22
CA SER A 72 11.72 19.17 -4.64
C SER A 72 12.19 17.73 -4.77
N GLN A 73 11.66 16.98 -5.74
CA GLN A 73 12.01 15.57 -5.99
C GLN A 73 12.34 15.36 -7.47
N ALA A 74 13.34 14.52 -7.74
CA ALA A 74 13.60 13.93 -9.05
C ALA A 74 13.85 12.42 -8.87
N GLU A 75 13.29 11.58 -9.73
CA GLU A 75 13.41 10.12 -9.64
C GLU A 75 13.83 9.52 -10.98
N LYS A 76 14.81 8.62 -10.93
CA LYS A 76 15.15 7.72 -12.05
C LYS A 76 15.26 6.28 -11.61
N THR A 77 14.78 5.42 -12.48
CA THR A 77 14.96 3.98 -12.40
C THR A 77 16.01 3.59 -13.42
N VAL A 78 16.99 2.79 -12.99
CA VAL A 78 18.12 2.37 -13.82
C VAL A 78 18.30 0.86 -13.73
N ILE A 79 18.76 0.26 -14.82
CA ILE A 79 19.22 -1.12 -14.89
C ILE A 79 20.75 -1.09 -15.00
N VAL A 80 21.44 -1.84 -14.16
CA VAL A 80 22.90 -2.00 -14.21
C VAL A 80 23.18 -3.31 -14.95
N ASP A 81 23.87 -3.24 -16.09
CA ASP A 81 24.26 -4.39 -16.90
C ASP A 81 25.77 -4.35 -17.15
N GLY A 82 26.53 -5.07 -16.32
CA GLY A 82 27.98 -5.02 -16.34
C GLY A 82 28.51 -3.60 -16.05
N GLU A 83 29.17 -2.99 -17.04
CA GLU A 83 29.70 -1.62 -16.96
C GLU A 83 28.70 -0.57 -17.51
N GLU A 84 27.56 -1.00 -18.06
CA GLU A 84 26.56 -0.11 -18.66
C GLU A 84 25.42 0.21 -17.67
N ILE A 85 24.91 1.44 -17.77
CA ILE A 85 23.72 1.91 -17.04
C ILE A 85 22.64 2.30 -18.04
N ILE A 86 21.51 1.61 -17.97
CA ILE A 86 20.35 1.87 -18.82
C ILE A 86 19.30 2.61 -18.00
N ILE A 87 18.87 3.78 -18.49
CA ILE A 87 17.82 4.59 -17.85
C ILE A 87 16.47 4.20 -18.46
N ILE A 88 15.51 3.76 -17.63
CA ILE A 88 14.25 3.18 -18.13
C ILE A 88 13.04 4.13 -18.09
N ASN A 89 13.09 5.23 -17.36
CA ASN A 89 12.05 6.27 -17.35
C ASN A 89 12.63 7.61 -17.82
N GLN A 90 11.83 8.47 -18.48
CA GLN A 90 12.21 9.82 -18.93
C GLN A 90 11.89 10.91 -17.93
#